data_AF-A0A0S7BUF0-F1
#
_entry.id   AF-A0A0S7BUF0-F1
#
_cell.length_a   1.000
_cell.length_b   1.000
_cell.length_c   1.000
_cell.angle_alpha   90.00
_cell.angle_beta   90.00
_cell.angle_gamma   90.00
#
_symmetry.space_group_name_H-M   'P 1'
#
loop_
_entity.id
_entity.type
_entity.pdbx_description
1 polymer ?
#
loop_
_entity_poly.entity_id
_entity_poly.type
_entity_poly.pdbx_seq_one_letter_code
_entity_poly.pdbx_strand_id
1 'polypeptide(L)' 'MTENEIAKIVWDICFRIHKVLGPGLLESVYEEILTYELNKLDLSFERQKSIPVV' A
#
# COMPACT_ATOMS: atom_id res chain seq x y z
N MET A 1 16.34 -1.91 5.28
CA MET A 1 15.18 -2.72 5.67
C MET A 1 15.25 -4.03 4.92
N THR A 2 14.87 -5.12 5.55
CA THR A 2 14.68 -6.43 4.92
C THR A 2 13.32 -6.49 4.24
N GLU A 3 13.15 -7.45 3.33
CA GLU A 3 11.87 -7.71 2.68
C GLU A 3 10.74 -7.91 3.69
N ASN A 4 10.97 -8.69 4.75
CA ASN A 4 9.97 -8.97 5.79
C ASN A 4 9.56 -7.72 6.57
N GLU A 5 10.48 -6.79 6.81
CA GLU A 5 10.17 -5.53 7.47
C GLU A 5 9.28 -4.64 6.59
N ILE A 6 9.58 -4.57 5.30
CA ILE A 6 8.77 -3.82 4.32
C ILE A 6 7.38 -4.46 4.20
N ALA A 7 7.32 -5.78 4.05
CA ALA A 7 6.07 -6.53 3.94
C ALA A 7 5.16 -6.30 5.15
N LYS A 8 5.73 -6.32 6.36
CA LYS A 8 4.99 -6.05 7.60
C LYS A 8 4.37 -4.65 7.60
N ILE A 9 5.14 -3.63 7.23
CA ILE A 9 4.65 -2.24 7.19
C ILE A 9 3.50 -2.08 6.19
N VAL A 10 3.68 -2.59 4.97
CA VAL A 10 2.65 -2.51 3.92
C VAL A 10 1.39 -3.26 4.37
N TRP A 11 1.55 -4.46 4.93
CA TRP A 11 0.43 -5.25 5.44
C TRP A 11 -0.34 -4.54 6.55
N ASP A 12 0.35 -3.98 7.55
CA ASP A 12 -0.26 -3.26 8.67
C ASP A 12 -1.06 -2.03 8.20
N ILE A 13 -0.56 -1.31 7.19
CA ILE A 13 -1.28 -0.17 6.58
C ILE A 13 -2.54 -0.67 5.85
N CYS A 14 -2.40 -1.62 4.93
CA CYS A 14 -3.51 -2.15 4.14
C CYS A 14 -4.61 -2.76 5.02
N PHE A 15 -4.23 -3.52 6.04
CA PHE A 15 -5.17 -4.11 7.00
C PHE A 15 -5.97 -3.04 7.72
N ARG A 16 -5.32 -1.95 8.15
CA ARG A 16 -5.97 -0.83 8.82
C ARG A 16 -6.94 -0.08 7.90
N ILE A 17 -6.55 0.16 6.65
CA ILE A 17 -7.42 0.77 5.64
C ILE A 17 -8.68 -0.08 5.46
N HIS A 18 -8.51 -1.39 5.24
CA HIS A 18 -9.62 -2.31 5.04
C HIS A 18 -10.54 -2.40 6.27
N LYS A 19 -9.96 -2.41 7.48
CA LYS A 19 -10.72 -2.45 8.73
C LYS A 19 -11.57 -1.19 8.95
N VAL A 20 -11.07 -0.02 8.53
CA VAL A 20 -11.76 1.27 8.72
C VAL A 20 -12.82 1.51 7.64
N LEU A 21 -12.49 1.22 6.38
CA LEU A 21 -13.35 1.57 5.25
C LEU A 21 -14.26 0.43 4.77
N GLY A 22 -13.89 -0.82 5.08
CA GLY A 22 -14.59 -2.00 4.61
C GLY A 22 -14.34 -2.33 3.13
N PRO A 23 -14.96 -3.43 2.65
CA PRO A 23 -14.85 -3.87 1.26
C PRO A 23 -15.65 -2.98 0.30
N GLY A 24 -15.37 -3.09 -1.01
CA GLY A 24 -16.21 -2.52 -2.07
C GLY A 24 -15.79 -1.16 -2.63
N LEU A 25 -14.64 -0.63 -2.21
CA LEU A 25 -14.07 0.58 -2.81
C LEU A 25 -13.31 0.26 -4.10
N LEU A 26 -13.18 1.28 -4.96
CA LEU A 26 -12.34 1.21 -6.14
C LEU A 26 -10.87 1.03 -5.75
N GLU A 27 -10.12 0.33 -6.59
CA GLU A 27 -8.67 0.17 -6.45
C GLU A 27 -7.96 1.51 -6.30
N SER A 28 -8.33 2.51 -7.12
CA SER A 28 -7.75 3.86 -7.07
C SER A 28 -7.89 4.54 -5.71
N VAL A 29 -8.97 4.26 -4.97
CA VAL A 29 -9.17 4.79 -3.62
C VAL A 29 -8.22 4.11 -2.63
N TYR A 30 -8.08 2.79 -2.70
CA TYR A 30 -7.12 2.05 -1.88
C TYR A 30 -5.68 2.48 -2.17
N GLU A 31 -5.32 2.64 -3.44
CA GLU A 31 -3.99 3.09 -3.88
C GLU A 31 -3.67 4.48 -3.35
N GLU A 32 -4.59 5.44 -3.45
CA GLU A 32 -4.36 6.82 -3.02
C GLU A 32 -4.13 6.90 -1.50
N ILE A 33 -4.88 6.13 -0.72
CA ILE A 33 -4.73 6.09 0.73
C ILE A 33 -3.42 5.40 1.13
N LEU A 34 -3.08 4.27 0.50
CA LEU A 34 -1.82 3.58 0.74
C LEU A 34 -0.62 4.49 0.39
N THR A 35 -0.69 5.18 -0.74
CA THR A 35 0.30 6.18 -1.18
C THR A 35 0.48 7.27 -0.12
N TYR A 36 -0.61 7.82 0.40
CA TYR A 36 -0.57 8.84 1.45
C TYR A 36 0.09 8.32 2.73
N GLU A 37 -0.23 7.09 3.17
CA GLU A 37 0.37 6.48 4.36
C GLU A 37 1.86 6.13 4.17
N LEU A 38 2.26 5.65 2.99
CA LEU A 38 3.67 5.37 2.68
C LEU A 38 4.51 6.64 2.62
N ASN A 39 3.97 7.73 2.07
CA ASN A 39 4.62 9.05 2.06
C ASN A 39 4.90 9.57 3.48
N LYS A 40 4.01 9.32 4.45
CA LYS A 40 4.24 9.71 5.85
C LYS A 40 5.41 8.98 6.51
N LEU A 41 5.74 7.80 6.00
CA LEU A 41 6.84 6.98 6.49
C LEU A 41 8.17 7.29 5.79
N ASP A 42 8.20 8.27 4.89
CA ASP A 42 9.36 8.65 4.08
C ASP A 42 9.97 7.45 3.33
N LEU A 43 9.10 6.52 2.91
CA LEU A 43 9.51 5.34 2.15
C LEU A 43 9.57 5.69 0.65
N SER A 44 10.61 5.19 -0.03
CA SER A 44 10.69 5.27 -1.49
C SER A 44 9.81 4.20 -2.12
N PHE A 45 8.86 4.61 -2.97
CA PHE A 45 8.00 3.70 -3.72
C PHE A 45 7.63 4.29 -5.09
N GLU A 46 7.14 3.42 -5.98
CA GLU A 46 6.61 3.78 -7.29
C GLU A 46 5.14 3.35 -7.37
N ARG A 47 4.26 4.23 -7.86
CA ARG A 47 2.84 3.91 -8.08
C ARG A 47 2.67 3.21 -9.41
N GLN A 48 1.79 2.21 -9.45
CA GLN A 48 1.40 1.50 -10.68
C GLN A 48 2.60 1.07 -11.55
N LYS A 49 3.67 0.59 -10.92
CA LYS A 49 4.86 0.13 -11.63
C LYS A 49 4.49 -1.05 -12.53
N SER A 50 4.63 -0.87 -13.85
CA SER A 50 4.37 -1.93 -14.82
C SER A 50 5.32 -3.10 -14.57
N ILE A 51 4.77 -4.30 -14.35
CA ILE A 51 5.54 -5.54 -14.20
C ILE A 51 5.33 -6.38 -15.47
N PRO A 52 6.40 -6.92 -16.08
CA PRO A 52 6.27 -7.76 -17.27
C PRO A 52 5.53 -9.05 -16.94
N VAL A 53 4.57 -9.41 -17.79
CA VAL A 53 3.93 -10.73 -17.79
C VAL A 53 4.74 -11.60 -18.74
N VAL A 54 5.68 -12.38 -18.19
CA VAL A 54 6.49 -13.37 -18.92
C VAL A 54 5.79 -14.72 -18.98
#